data_AF-A0A7M3P7N1-F1
#
_entry.id   AF-A0A7M3P7N1-F1
#
_cell.length_a   1.000
_cell.length_b   1.000
_cell.length_c   1.000
_cell.angle_alpha   90.00
_cell.angle_beta   90.00
_cell.angle_gamma   90.00
#
_symmetry.space_group_name_H-M   'P 1'
#
loop_
_entity.id
_entity.type
_entity.pdbx_description
1 polymer ?
#
loop_
_entity_poly.entity_id
_entity_poly.type
_entity_poly.pdbx_seq_one_letter_code
_entity_poly.pdbx_strand_id
1 'polypeptide(L)'
;MTRYWDHSGSIYKDDGQEDWCDPITEQQALAEIAEQQERYNKKIENKVKELRARMKSVGAQARQTTEQPYPTFTEQSAAYREGAQAYNEGKSWRDNPHAPESGLAAPWRMGFNTRKQQVAETRAQRAAAAQQEN
;
A
#
# COMPACT_ATOMS: atom_id res chain seq x y z
N MET A 1 25.20 -16.68 -11.29
CA MET A 1 24.55 -17.46 -10.22
C MET A 1 25.51 -18.60 -9.94
N THR A 2 26.17 -18.62 -8.79
CA THR A 2 27.15 -19.66 -8.48
C THR A 2 26.43 -21.00 -8.33
N ARG A 3 26.89 -22.02 -9.05
CA ARG A 3 26.33 -23.38 -9.01
C ARG A 3 27.37 -24.33 -8.45
N TYR A 4 26.92 -25.24 -7.59
CA TYR A 4 27.76 -26.28 -7.00
C TYR A 4 27.28 -27.64 -7.47
N TRP A 5 28.22 -28.51 -7.81
CA TRP A 5 27.94 -29.86 -8.29
C TRP A 5 28.84 -30.85 -7.55
N ASP A 6 28.27 -31.96 -7.09
CA ASP A 6 29.02 -33.09 -6.53
C ASP A 6 29.19 -34.14 -7.64
N HIS A 7 30.44 -34.50 -7.91
CA HIS A 7 30.76 -35.62 -8.80
C HIS A 7 31.94 -36.41 -8.26
N SER A 8 31.77 -37.73 -8.10
CA SER A 8 32.81 -38.65 -7.65
C SER A 8 33.47 -38.27 -6.31
N GLY A 9 32.72 -37.65 -5.38
CA GLY A 9 33.20 -37.26 -4.05
C GLY A 9 34.00 -35.96 -4.02
N SER A 10 33.93 -35.15 -5.09
CA SER A 10 34.54 -33.82 -5.18
C SER A 10 33.45 -32.79 -5.52
N ILE A 11 33.49 -31.64 -4.83
CA ILE A 11 32.55 -30.55 -5.06
C ILE A 11 33.21 -29.52 -5.96
N TYR A 12 32.48 -29.11 -7.00
CA TYR A 12 32.95 -28.19 -8.02
C TYR A 12 32.14 -26.90 -7.98
N LYS A 13 32.83 -25.76 -8.08
CA LYS A 13 32.21 -24.44 -8.17
C LYS A 13 32.22 -23.94 -9.62
N ASP A 14 31.05 -23.56 -10.11
CA ASP A 14 30.86 -22.80 -11.35
C ASP A 14 30.66 -21.33 -10.99
N ASP A 15 31.69 -20.51 -11.20
CA ASP A 15 31.68 -19.07 -10.99
C ASP A 15 31.35 -18.26 -12.27
N GLY A 16 31.13 -18.96 -13.39
CA GLY A 16 30.82 -18.36 -14.69
C GLY A 16 32.02 -17.85 -15.48
N GLN A 17 33.26 -18.13 -15.06
CA GLN A 17 34.43 -18.00 -15.95
C GLN A 17 34.52 -19.25 -16.85
N GLU A 18 34.66 -19.02 -18.16
CA GLU A 18 34.53 -20.04 -19.23
C GLU A 18 35.60 -21.14 -19.23
N ASP A 19 36.49 -21.22 -18.24
CA ASP A 19 37.50 -22.26 -18.19
C ASP A 19 37.73 -22.67 -16.72
N TRP A 20 37.09 -23.79 -16.37
CA TRP A 20 37.50 -24.76 -15.35
C TRP A 20 36.81 -24.63 -13.99
N CYS A 21 36.17 -25.72 -13.58
CA CYS A 21 35.56 -25.84 -12.27
C CYS A 21 36.65 -26.10 -11.22
N ASP A 22 36.87 -25.17 -10.31
CA ASP A 22 37.78 -25.39 -9.19
C ASP A 22 37.16 -26.39 -8.20
N PRO A 23 37.90 -27.46 -7.80
CA PRO A 23 37.47 -28.33 -6.73
C PRO A 23 37.54 -27.58 -5.40
N ILE A 24 36.44 -27.56 -4.67
CA ILE A 24 36.31 -26.96 -3.34
C ILE A 24 35.91 -28.01 -2.33
N THR A 25 36.18 -27.73 -1.07
CA THR A 25 35.71 -28.57 0.04
C THR A 25 34.22 -28.31 0.32
N GLU A 26 33.56 -29.29 0.93
CA GLU A 26 32.17 -29.16 1.39
C GLU A 26 32.00 -27.97 2.35
N GLN A 27 32.96 -27.76 3.25
CA GLN A 27 32.94 -26.64 4.20
C GLN A 27 33.00 -25.28 3.48
N GLN A 28 33.79 -25.16 2.41
CA GLN A 28 33.85 -23.95 1.60
C GLN A 28 32.54 -23.72 0.84
N ALA A 29 31.96 -24.77 0.25
CA ALA A 29 30.68 -24.67 -0.45
C ALA A 29 29.56 -24.20 0.50
N LEU A 30 29.48 -24.81 1.69
CA LEU A 30 28.48 -24.45 2.70
C LEU A 30 28.65 -23.02 3.22
N ALA A 31 29.90 -22.58 3.45
CA ALA A 31 30.18 -21.21 3.90
C ALA A 31 29.76 -20.17 2.85
N GLU A 32 30.08 -20.41 1.57
CA GLU A 32 29.71 -19.50 0.48
C GLU A 32 28.19 -19.46 0.26
N ILE A 33 27.51 -20.62 0.32
CA ILE A 33 26.03 -20.67 0.26
C ILE A 33 25.42 -19.88 1.41
N ALA A 34 25.93 -20.03 2.63
CA ALA A 34 25.44 -19.32 3.81
C ALA A 34 25.63 -17.80 3.67
N GLU A 35 26.80 -17.35 3.21
CA GLU A 35 27.07 -15.93 2.99
C GLU A 35 26.16 -15.34 1.90
N GLN A 36 25.97 -16.09 0.81
CA GLN A 36 25.08 -15.68 -0.28
C GLN A 36 23.63 -15.56 0.21
N GLN A 37 23.17 -16.52 1.01
CA GLN A 37 21.84 -16.50 1.64
C GLN A 37 21.67 -15.28 2.55
N GLU A 38 22.67 -14.95 3.38
CA GLU A 38 22.64 -13.80 4.27
C GLU A 38 22.57 -12.47 3.48
N ARG A 39 23.34 -12.35 2.40
CA ARG A 39 23.30 -11.19 1.50
C ARG A 39 21.91 -11.01 0.87
N TYR A 40 21.29 -12.09 0.39
CA TYR A 40 19.93 -12.02 -0.15
C TYR A 40 18.91 -11.62 0.91
N ASN A 41 18.99 -12.19 2.12
CA ASN A 41 18.10 -11.85 3.23
C ASN A 41 18.21 -10.36 3.58
N LYS A 42 19.42 -9.81 3.72
CA LYS A 42 19.64 -8.37 3.96
C LYS A 42 19.05 -7.50 2.85
N LYS A 43 19.18 -7.93 1.58
CA LYS A 43 18.61 -7.19 0.44
C LYS A 43 17.08 -7.16 0.50
N ILE A 44 16.46 -8.30 0.83
CA ILE A 44 15.00 -8.40 0.99
C ILE A 44 14.54 -7.52 2.16
N GLU A 45 15.19 -7.58 3.32
CA GLU A 45 14.85 -6.76 4.48
C GLU A 45 14.92 -5.27 4.17
N ASN A 46 15.99 -4.82 3.50
CA ASN A 46 16.12 -3.43 3.09
C ASN A 46 15.02 -3.01 2.12
N LYS A 47 14.63 -3.89 1.19
CA LYS A 47 13.54 -3.61 0.26
C LYS A 47 12.19 -3.50 0.97
N VAL A 48 11.93 -4.37 1.95
CA VAL A 48 10.72 -4.30 2.78
C VAL A 48 10.68 -3.00 3.60
N LYS A 49 11.82 -2.58 4.18
CA LYS A 49 11.92 -1.29 4.89
C LYS A 49 11.63 -0.11 3.96
N GLU A 50 12.21 -0.10 2.76
CA GLU A 50 11.97 0.93 1.74
C GLU A 50 10.49 1.00 1.34
N LEU A 51 9.87 -0.15 1.06
CA LEU A 51 8.46 -0.22 0.70
C LEU A 51 7.55 0.25 1.83
N ARG A 52 7.83 -0.13 3.08
CA ARG A 52 7.09 0.38 4.25
C ARG A 52 7.23 1.89 4.40
N ALA A 53 8.43 2.43 4.19
CA ALA A 53 8.66 3.88 4.23
C ALA A 53 7.86 4.60 3.13
N ARG A 54 7.85 4.07 1.91
CA ARG A 54 7.03 4.59 0.80
C ARG A 54 5.54 4.51 1.08
N MET A 55 5.06 3.40 1.65
CA MET A 55 3.64 3.29 2.04
C MET A 55 3.27 4.33 3.09
N LYS A 56 4.13 4.56 4.09
CA LYS A 56 3.92 5.62 5.08
C LYS A 56 3.92 7.01 4.44
N SER A 57 4.82 7.30 3.50
CA SER A 57 4.87 8.59 2.82
C SER A 57 3.66 8.81 1.91
N VAL A 58 3.22 7.78 1.17
CA VAL A 58 2.00 7.83 0.34
C VAL A 58 0.76 8.00 1.22
N GLY A 59 0.68 7.30 2.35
CA GLY A 59 -0.39 7.48 3.32
C GLY A 59 -0.41 8.89 3.93
N ALA A 60 0.76 9.47 4.21
CA ALA A 60 0.89 10.84 4.69
C ALA A 60 0.53 11.88 3.62
N GLN A 61 0.93 11.68 2.36
CA GLN A 61 0.51 12.54 1.24
C GLN A 61 -1.00 12.46 1.00
N ALA A 62 -1.60 11.26 1.05
CA ALA A 62 -3.06 11.11 0.97
C ALA A 62 -3.77 11.88 2.10
N ARG A 63 -3.21 11.86 3.32
CA ARG A 63 -3.70 12.65 4.46
C ARG A 63 -3.55 14.16 4.26
N GLN A 64 -2.42 14.63 3.73
CA GLN A 64 -2.22 16.04 3.39
C GLN A 64 -3.14 16.51 2.24
N THR A 65 -3.55 15.61 1.34
CA THR A 65 -4.55 15.94 0.31
C THR A 65 -5.97 16.05 0.89
N THR A 66 -6.23 15.43 2.05
CA THR A 66 -7.47 15.61 2.85
C THR A 66 -7.39 16.74 3.89
N GLU A 67 -6.21 17.35 4.10
CA GLU A 67 -6.02 18.53 4.96
C GLU A 67 -6.15 19.86 4.21
N GLN A 68 -6.34 19.82 2.89
CA GLN A 68 -6.98 20.95 2.23
C GLN A 68 -8.33 21.13 2.91
N PRO A 69 -8.64 22.31 3.48
CA PRO A 69 -10.01 22.63 3.84
C PRO A 69 -10.84 22.26 2.62
N TYR A 70 -11.84 21.39 2.79
CA TYR A 70 -12.83 21.18 1.74
C TYR A 70 -13.16 22.57 1.22
N PRO A 71 -12.92 22.89 -0.07
CA PRO A 71 -13.26 24.20 -0.56
C PRO A 71 -14.70 24.42 -0.15
N THR A 72 -15.01 25.58 0.44
CA THR A 72 -16.37 26.07 0.66
C THR A 72 -17.02 26.35 -0.69
N PHE A 73 -17.02 25.34 -1.56
CA PHE A 73 -17.79 25.30 -2.76
C PHE A 73 -19.21 25.14 -2.28
N THR A 74 -19.98 26.20 -2.45
CA THR A 74 -21.32 26.40 -1.91
C THR A 74 -22.09 25.07 -1.79
N GLU A 75 -22.52 24.76 -0.57
CA GLU A 75 -23.49 23.70 -0.21
C GLU A 75 -24.81 23.79 -1.04
N GLN A 76 -24.92 24.81 -1.90
CA GLN A 76 -26.05 25.18 -2.71
C GLN A 76 -26.12 24.48 -4.09
N SER A 77 -25.04 23.89 -4.61
CA SER A 77 -25.12 23.23 -5.93
C SER A 77 -26.03 21.99 -5.89
N ALA A 78 -26.83 21.80 -6.94
CA ALA A 78 -27.75 20.67 -7.04
C ALA A 78 -26.99 19.33 -7.01
N ALA A 79 -25.87 19.24 -7.73
CA ALA A 79 -25.03 18.05 -7.78
C ALA A 79 -24.47 17.67 -6.40
N TYR A 80 -24.05 18.65 -5.59
CA TYR A 80 -23.60 18.39 -4.21
C TYR A 80 -24.71 17.81 -3.34
N ARG A 81 -25.90 18.44 -3.35
CA ARG A 81 -27.06 17.95 -2.59
C ARG A 81 -27.48 16.54 -3.03
N GLU A 82 -27.47 16.29 -4.33
CA GLU A 82 -27.75 14.99 -4.93
C GLU A 82 -26.75 13.92 -4.46
N GLY A 83 -25.45 14.25 -4.42
CA GLY A 83 -24.42 13.35 -3.91
C GLY A 83 -24.60 13.02 -2.42
N ALA A 84 -24.91 14.02 -1.59
CA ALA A 84 -25.20 13.82 -0.18
C ALA A 84 -26.45 12.94 0.03
N GLN A 85 -27.50 13.16 -0.79
CA GLN A 85 -28.71 12.35 -0.77
C GLN A 85 -28.44 10.90 -1.21
N ALA A 86 -27.63 10.69 -2.25
CA ALA A 86 -27.29 9.36 -2.74
C ALA A 86 -26.64 8.49 -1.64
N TYR A 87 -25.81 9.08 -0.78
CA TYR A 87 -25.27 8.36 0.38
C TYR A 87 -26.37 7.93 1.38
N ASN A 88 -27.32 8.82 1.67
CA ASN A 88 -28.45 8.50 2.55
C ASN A 88 -29.34 7.39 1.95
N GLU A 89 -29.44 7.33 0.63
CA GLU A 89 -30.14 6.28 -0.13
C GLU A 89 -29.35 4.96 -0.21
N GLY A 90 -28.13 4.90 0.35
CA GLY A 90 -27.29 3.69 0.34
C GLY A 90 -26.62 3.40 -1.00
N LYS A 91 -26.59 4.37 -1.92
CA LYS A 91 -25.92 4.23 -3.23
C LYS A 91 -24.40 4.19 -3.07
N SER A 92 -23.73 3.66 -4.09
CA SER A 92 -22.28 3.64 -4.19
C SER A 92 -21.75 4.94 -4.80
N TRP A 93 -20.52 5.32 -4.45
CA TRP A 93 -19.83 6.42 -5.12
C TRP A 93 -19.64 6.17 -6.63
N ARG A 94 -19.70 4.90 -7.06
CA ARG A 94 -19.63 4.46 -8.46
C ARG A 94 -20.89 4.83 -9.25
N ASP A 95 -22.00 5.07 -8.56
CA ASP A 95 -23.29 5.41 -9.16
C ASP A 95 -23.39 6.92 -9.46
N ASN A 96 -22.27 7.65 -9.41
CA ASN A 96 -22.22 9.08 -9.72
C ASN A 96 -22.62 9.32 -11.18
N PRO A 97 -23.79 9.95 -11.46
CA PRO A 97 -24.20 10.24 -12.82
C PRO A 97 -23.35 11.35 -13.47
N HIS A 98 -22.57 12.08 -12.65
CA HIS A 98 -21.71 13.19 -13.06
C HIS A 98 -20.22 12.81 -13.04
N ALA A 99 -19.86 11.52 -13.15
CA ALA A 99 -18.46 11.08 -13.08
C ALA A 99 -17.68 11.52 -14.34
N PRO A 100 -16.64 12.38 -14.23
CA PRO A 100 -15.78 12.65 -15.37
C PRO A 100 -14.84 11.47 -15.62
N GLU A 101 -14.48 11.23 -16.88
CA GLU A 101 -13.46 10.23 -17.26
C GLU A 101 -12.10 10.51 -16.60
N SER A 102 -11.81 11.78 -16.30
CA SER A 102 -10.56 12.26 -15.70
C SER A 102 -10.43 12.00 -14.20
N GLY A 103 -11.45 11.48 -13.53
CA GLY A 103 -11.39 11.07 -12.12
C GLY A 103 -11.27 12.20 -11.08
N LEU A 104 -11.18 13.47 -11.51
CA LEU A 104 -11.21 14.64 -10.61
C LEU A 104 -12.51 14.69 -9.79
N ALA A 105 -12.44 15.23 -8.58
CA ALA A 105 -13.58 15.29 -7.65
C ALA A 105 -14.64 16.31 -8.12
N ALA A 106 -15.74 15.82 -8.71
CA ALA A 106 -16.91 16.64 -9.04
C ALA A 106 -17.72 17.03 -7.77
N PRO A 107 -18.55 18.11 -7.81
CA PRO A 107 -19.38 18.53 -6.67
C PRO A 107 -20.27 17.43 -6.08
N TRP A 108 -20.76 16.51 -6.90
CA TRP A 108 -21.52 15.33 -6.45
C TRP A 108 -20.71 14.40 -5.55
N ARG A 109 -19.46 14.08 -5.95
CA ARG A 109 -18.57 13.23 -5.15
C ARG A 109 -18.24 13.87 -3.81
N MET A 110 -18.11 15.20 -3.80
CA MET A 110 -17.86 15.95 -2.58
C MET A 110 -19.05 15.82 -1.62
N GLY A 111 -20.28 16.05 -2.08
CA GLY A 111 -21.48 15.89 -1.25
C GLY A 111 -21.64 14.48 -0.68
N PHE A 112 -21.37 13.45 -1.49
CA PHE A 112 -21.39 12.06 -1.05
C PHE A 112 -20.37 11.80 0.08
N ASN A 113 -19.13 12.23 -0.10
CA ASN A 113 -18.06 12.01 0.88
C ASN A 113 -18.28 12.80 2.18
N THR A 114 -18.71 14.06 2.08
CA THR A 114 -19.03 14.88 3.25
C THR A 114 -20.14 14.23 4.08
N ARG A 115 -21.21 13.75 3.43
CA ARG A 115 -22.30 13.09 4.16
C ARG A 115 -21.85 11.80 4.83
N LYS A 116 -21.02 11.00 4.14
CA LYS A 116 -20.42 9.79 4.70
C LYS A 116 -19.64 10.09 5.99
N GLN A 117 -18.83 11.14 5.97
CA GLN A 117 -18.05 11.56 7.15
C GLN A 117 -18.96 12.02 8.30
N GLN A 118 -19.94 12.88 8.03
CA GLN A 118 -20.89 13.35 9.06
C GLN A 118 -21.65 12.19 9.75
N VAL A 119 -22.05 11.18 8.98
CA VAL A 119 -22.72 9.99 9.55
C VAL A 119 -21.76 9.16 10.39
N ALA A 120 -20.50 9.02 9.97
CA ALA A 120 -19.47 8.33 10.78
C ALA A 120 -19.20 9.07 12.09
N GLU A 121 -19.08 10.40 12.06
CA GLU A 121 -18.89 11.24 13.24
C GLU A 121 -20.09 11.16 14.20
N THR A 122 -21.31 11.22 13.67
CA THR A 122 -22.54 11.07 14.48
C THR A 122 -22.59 9.70 15.15
N ARG A 123 -22.19 8.63 14.44
CA ARG A 123 -22.11 7.27 15.01
C ARG A 123 -21.04 7.18 16.10
N ALA A 124 -19.87 7.77 15.87
CA ALA A 124 -18.79 7.80 16.84
C ALA A 124 -19.21 8.58 18.11
N GLN A 125 -19.88 9.71 17.97
CA GLN A 125 -20.41 10.49 19.09
C GLN A 125 -21.47 9.71 19.88
N ARG A 126 -22.40 9.03 19.21
CA ARG A 126 -23.40 8.17 19.87
C ARG A 126 -22.76 7.01 20.61
N ALA A 127 -21.75 6.37 20.01
CA ALA A 127 -21.01 5.29 20.66
C ALA A 127 -20.24 5.79 21.89
N ALA A 128 -19.62 6.96 21.81
CA ALA A 128 -18.93 7.58 22.94
C ALA A 128 -19.89 7.98 24.07
N ALA A 129 -21.06 8.52 23.74
CA ALA A 129 -22.11 8.85 24.72
C ALA A 129 -22.64 7.60 25.42
N ALA A 130 -22.91 6.52 24.67
CA ALA A 130 -23.36 5.25 25.23
C ALA A 130 -22.32 4.57 26.15
N GLN A 131 -21.03 4.90 26.01
CA GLN A 131 -19.97 4.44 26.92
C GLN A 131 -19.85 5.28 28.19
N GLN A 132 -20.43 6.49 28.23
CA GLN A 132 -20.45 7.34 29.43
C GLN A 132 -21.70 7.12 30.29
N GLU A 133 -22.77 6.55 29.73
CA GLU A 133 -24.01 6.21 30.44
C GLU A 133 -24.01 4.80 31.06
N ASN A 134 -22.94 4.02 30.87
CA ASN A 134 -22.67 2.70 31.49
C ASN A 134 -21.50 2.79 32.46
#